data_AF-A0A392TEC6-F1
#
_entry.id   AF-A0A392TEC6-F1
#
_cell.length_a   1.000
_cell.length_b   1.000
_cell.length_c   1.000
_cell.angle_alpha   90.00
_cell.angle_beta   90.00
_cell.angle_gamma   90.00
#
_symmetry.space_group_name_H-M   'P 1'
#
loop_
_entity.id
_entity.type
_entity.pdbx_description
1 polymer ?
#
loop_
_entity_poly.entity_id
_entity_poly.type
_entity_poly.pdbx_seq_one_letter_code
_entity_poly.pdbx_strand_id
1 'polypeptide(L)'
;INVDAHLSSDGHWYSGLILRRSDGSAVGAATRLHKGSDDIVMGEALGLNDALDLVEKQSLTRVIFELDSQIIVNSVKEKRCIRKSWGMIV
;
A
#
# COMPACT_ATOMS: atom_id res chain seq x y z
N ILE A 1 -4.80 8.62 4.72
CA ILE A 1 -3.61 8.48 3.86
C ILE A 1 -4.11 8.08 2.48
N ASN A 2 -3.88 8.92 1.48
CA ASN A 2 -4.11 8.58 0.09
C ASN A 2 -2.91 7.79 -0.43
N VAL A 3 -3.16 6.68 -1.10
CA VAL A 3 -2.16 5.77 -1.63
C VAL A 3 -2.45 5.52 -3.10
N ASP A 4 -1.41 5.54 -3.91
CA ASP A 4 -1.41 5.18 -5.33
C ASP A 4 -0.11 4.46 -5.67
N ALA A 5 -0.13 3.54 -6.64
CA ALA A 5 1.05 2.85 -7.11
C ALA A 5 1.14 2.85 -8.64
N HIS A 6 2.34 3.09 -9.17
CA HIS A 6 2.56 3.19 -10.60
C HIS A 6 3.74 2.32 -11.04
N LEU A 7 3.54 1.52 -12.09
CA LEU A 7 4.59 0.78 -12.77
C LEU A 7 5.25 1.69 -13.79
N SER A 8 6.52 2.01 -13.54
CA SER A 8 7.35 2.78 -14.45
C SER A 8 7.85 1.92 -15.62
N SER A 9 8.23 2.57 -16.72
CA SER A 9 8.72 1.91 -17.94
C SER A 9 10.06 1.19 -17.75
N ASP A 10 10.81 1.51 -16.69
CA ASP A 10 12.03 0.82 -16.27
C ASP A 10 11.74 -0.46 -15.47
N GLY A 11 10.46 -0.83 -15.35
CA GLY A 11 9.99 -2.02 -14.65
C GLY A 11 9.87 -1.84 -13.14
N HIS A 12 10.14 -0.67 -12.56
CA HIS A 12 10.01 -0.47 -11.12
C HIS A 12 8.62 0.02 -10.71
N TRP A 13 8.19 -0.38 -9.52
CA TRP A 13 6.99 0.17 -8.90
C TRP A 13 7.35 1.37 -8.04
N TYR A 14 6.57 2.44 -8.18
CA TYR A 14 6.64 3.61 -7.33
C TYR A 14 5.32 3.78 -6.61
N SER A 15 5.36 3.82 -5.28
CA SER A 15 4.19 4.19 -4.49
C SER A 15 4.23 5.65 -4.11
N GLY A 16 3.06 6.29 -4.14
CA GLY A 16 2.83 7.66 -3.69
C GLY A 16 1.89 7.67 -2.49
N LEU A 17 2.30 8.35 -1.41
CA LEU A 17 1.54 8.46 -0.17
C LEU A 17 1.34 9.93 0.19
N ILE A 18 0.11 10.31 0.51
CA ILE A 18 -0.21 11.62 1.08
C ILE A 18 -0.90 11.43 2.44
N LEU A 19 -0.25 11.93 3.50
CA LEU A 19 -0.82 11.99 4.84
C LEU A 19 -1.63 13.27 4.99
N ARG A 20 -2.90 13.12 5.34
CA ARG A 20 -3.84 14.22 5.57
C ARG A 20 -4.42 14.16 6.98
N ARG A 21 -4.68 15.34 7.56
CA ARG A 21 -5.50 15.50 8.75
C ARG A 21 -6.99 15.31 8.41
N SER A 22 -7.81 15.17 9.43
CA SER A 22 -9.27 15.02 9.30
C SER A 22 -9.97 16.23 8.67
N ASP A 23 -9.35 17.41 8.71
CA ASP A 23 -9.83 18.63 8.03
C ASP A 23 -9.48 18.65 6.52
N GLY A 24 -8.84 17.60 6.00
CA GLY A 24 -8.40 17.49 4.62
C GLY A 24 -7.04 18.13 4.33
N SER A 25 -6.43 18.84 5.29
CA SER A 25 -5.10 19.44 5.09
C SER A 25 -4.02 18.38 4.94
N ALA A 26 -3.12 18.57 3.97
CA ALA A 26 -1.96 17.70 3.80
C ALA A 26 -0.87 18.07 4.81
N VAL A 27 -0.33 17.07 5.49
CA VAL A 27 0.70 17.23 6.53
C VAL A 27 1.97 16.43 6.28
N GLY A 28 1.96 15.58 5.25
CA GLY A 28 3.14 14.84 4.84
C GLY A 28 2.92 14.14 3.51
N ALA A 29 4.02 13.81 2.85
CA ALA A 29 4.05 12.99 1.67
C ALA A 29 5.24 12.04 1.75
N ALA A 30 5.12 10.88 1.11
CA ALA A 30 6.22 9.94 0.97
C ALA A 30 6.10 9.21 -0.36
N THR A 31 7.25 8.85 -0.92
CA THR A 31 7.35 7.95 -2.06
C THR A 31 8.27 6.78 -1.72
N ARG A 32 8.03 5.63 -2.34
CA ARG A 32 8.91 4.46 -2.25
C ARG A 32 9.11 3.83 -3.61
N LEU A 33 10.28 3.24 -3.77
CA LEU A 33 10.66 2.45 -4.93
C LEU A 33 10.63 0.98 -4.53
N HIS A 34 10.00 0.15 -5.35
CA HIS A 34 10.01 -1.29 -5.22
C HIS A 34 10.56 -1.94 -6.49
N LYS A 35 11.24 -3.08 -6.30
CA LYS A 35 11.67 -3.91 -7.43
C LYS A 35 10.45 -4.37 -8.23
N GLY A 36 10.65 -4.45 -9.54
CA GLY A 36 9.61 -4.75 -10.50
C GLY A 36 8.91 -6.09 -10.36
N SER A 37 7.62 -6.07 -10.67
CA SER A 37 6.74 -7.20 -10.95
C SER A 37 5.72 -6.73 -11.98
N ASP A 38 5.30 -7.53 -12.95
CA ASP A 38 4.26 -7.14 -13.91
C ASP A 38 2.84 -7.22 -13.29
N ASP A 39 2.72 -7.64 -12.03
CA ASP A 39 1.45 -7.75 -11.32
C ASP A 39 1.02 -6.40 -10.71
N ILE A 40 -0.01 -5.79 -11.31
CA ILE A 40 -0.61 -4.54 -10.86
C ILE A 40 -1.16 -4.65 -9.42
N VAL A 41 -1.77 -5.78 -9.07
CA VAL A 41 -2.34 -5.98 -7.72
C VAL A 41 -1.21 -6.03 -6.68
N MET A 42 -0.07 -6.60 -7.04
CA MET A 42 1.12 -6.59 -6.18
C MET A 42 1.64 -5.16 -5.99
N GLY A 43 1.73 -4.35 -7.05
CA GLY A 43 2.16 -2.95 -6.97
C GLY A 43 1.33 -2.13 -5.98
N GLU A 44 0.00 -2.23 -6.10
CA GLU A 44 -0.96 -1.59 -5.19
C GLU A 44 -0.83 -2.10 -3.74
N ALA A 45 -0.65 -3.41 -3.57
CA ALA A 45 -0.45 -4.01 -2.25
C ALA A 45 0.85 -3.52 -1.58
N LEU A 46 1.93 -3.33 -2.36
CA LEU A 46 3.18 -2.75 -1.88
C LEU A 46 2.98 -1.29 -1.44
N GLY A 47 2.22 -0.50 -2.21
CA GLY A 47 1.86 0.86 -1.82
C GLY A 47 1.08 0.93 -0.49
N LEU A 48 0.12 0.03 -0.29
CA LEU A 48 -0.57 -0.09 1.00
C LEU A 48 0.40 -0.49 2.13
N ASN A 49 1.34 -1.41 1.87
CA ASN A 49 2.33 -1.82 2.85
C ASN A 49 3.24 -0.65 3.27
N ASP A 50 3.66 0.20 2.33
CA ASP A 50 4.43 1.41 2.65
C ASP A 50 3.62 2.39 3.51
N ALA A 51 2.31 2.48 3.27
CA ALA A 51 1.41 3.30 4.08
C ALA A 51 1.33 2.77 5.53
N LEU A 52 1.29 1.45 5.71
CA LEU A 52 1.33 0.81 7.03
C LEU A 52 2.66 1.07 7.75
N ASP A 53 3.79 0.93 7.05
CA ASP A 53 5.11 1.27 7.59
C ASP A 53 5.18 2.74 8.03
N LEU A 54 4.58 3.65 7.26
CA LEU A 54 4.51 5.08 7.62
C LEU A 54 3.69 5.28 8.91
N VAL A 55 2.57 4.58 9.04
CA VAL A 55 1.71 4.64 10.24
C VAL A 55 2.44 4.13 11.47
N GLU A 56 3.17 3.02 11.35
CA GLU A 56 3.96 2.45 12.44
C GLU A 56 5.09 3.41 12.86
N LYS A 57 5.87 3.91 11.89
CA LYS A 57 6.96 4.86 12.14
C LYS A 57 6.50 6.15 12.81
N GLN A 58 5.31 6.64 12.44
CA GLN A 58 4.72 7.87 12.99
C GLN A 58 3.86 7.61 14.22
N SER A 59 3.75 6.35 14.68
CA SER A 59 2.91 5.94 15.82
C SER A 59 1.46 6.44 15.73
N LEU A 60 0.89 6.42 14.52
CA LEU A 60 -0.48 6.88 14.29
C LEU A 60 -1.49 5.79 14.69
N THR A 61 -2.46 6.14 15.53
CA THR A 61 -3.37 5.15 16.13
C THR A 61 -4.69 4.98 15.37
N ARG A 62 -5.13 6.00 14.64
CA ARG A 62 -6.40 5.97 13.90
C ARG A 62 -6.21 6.60 12.53
N VAL A 63 -6.16 5.74 11.53
CA VAL A 63 -5.87 6.13 10.14
C VAL A 63 -6.92 5.53 9.22
N ILE A 64 -7.36 6.34 8.26
CA ILE A 64 -8.15 5.90 7.12
C ILE A 64 -7.20 5.80 5.93
N PHE A 65 -7.16 4.64 5.27
CA PHE A 65 -6.45 4.46 4.01
C PHE A 65 -7.43 4.60 2.86
N GLU A 66 -7.09 5.44 1.89
CA GLU A 66 -7.84 5.68 0.67
C GLU A 66 -6.99 5.21 -0.50
N LEU A 67 -7.49 4.21 -1.23
CA LEU A 67 -6.87 3.63 -2.42
C LEU A 67 -7.91 3.61 -3.54
N ASP A 68 -7.47 3.75 -4.77
CA ASP A 68 -8.29 3.56 -5.97
C ASP A 68 -8.44 2.07 -6.35
N SER A 69 -7.54 1.21 -5.84
CA SER A 69 -7.60 -0.24 -6.04
C SER A 69 -8.72 -0.91 -5.22
N GLN A 70 -9.90 -1.03 -5.83
CA GLN A 70 -11.07 -1.71 -5.25
C GLN A 70 -10.75 -3.16 -4.82
N ILE A 71 -9.88 -3.85 -5.56
CA ILE A 71 -9.47 -5.24 -5.25
C ILE A 71 -8.77 -5.30 -3.89
N ILE A 72 -7.83 -4.39 -3.64
CA ILE A 72 -7.12 -4.31 -2.36
C ILE A 72 -8.08 -3.90 -1.24
N VAL A 73 -8.90 -2.86 -1.47
CA VAL A 73 -9.89 -2.39 -0.47
C VAL A 73 -10.84 -3.52 -0.05
N ASN A 74 -11.37 -4.29 -1.01
CA ASN A 74 -12.24 -5.42 -0.71
C ASN A 74 -11.51 -6.55 0.01
N SER A 75 -10.29 -6.87 -0.42
CA SER A 75 -9.48 -7.93 0.20
C SER A 75 -9.20 -7.65 1.68
N VAL A 76 -8.89 -6.40 2.03
CA VAL A 76 -8.69 -5.98 3.43
C VAL A 76 -10.00 -6.00 4.21
N LYS A 77 -11.09 -5.43 3.67
CA LYS A 77 -12.40 -5.37 4.36
C LYS A 77 -12.99 -6.74 4.63
N GLU A 78 -12.90 -7.64 3.65
CA GLU A 78 -13.41 -9.02 3.75
C GLU A 78 -12.47 -9.94 4.53
N LYS A 79 -11.32 -9.43 5.01
CA LYS A 79 -10.27 -10.21 5.68
C LYS A 79 -9.86 -11.43 4.84
N ARG A 80 -9.81 -11.27 3.50
CA ARG A 80 -9.38 -12.35 2.61
C ARG A 80 -7.93 -12.70 2.92
N CYS A 81 -7.76 -13.81 3.61
CA CYS A 81 -6.44 -14.36 3.86
C CYS A 81 -5.95 -15.04 2.57
N ILE A 82 -4.87 -14.53 1.98
CA ILE A 82 -4.15 -15.31 0.99
C ILE A 82 -3.56 -16.49 1.75
N ARG A 83 -4.05 -17.71 1.47
CA ARG A 83 -3.43 -18.94 1.97
C ARG A 83 -1.98 -18.93 1.56
N LYS A 84 -1.11 -18.63 2.51
CA LYS A 84 0.32 -18.81 2.37
C LYS A 84 0.62 -20.31 2.47
N SER A 85 0.36 -21.08 1.40
CA SER A 85 0.93 -22.42 1.26
C SER A 85 2.43 -22.27 0.99
N TRP A 86 3.19 -21.87 2.01
CA TRP A 86 4.60 -22.20 2.05
C TRP A 86 4.62 -23.71 2.27
N GLY A 87 4.91 -24.47 1.21
CA GLY A 87 5.05 -25.92 1.30
C GLY A 87 6.01 -26.30 2.43
N MET A 88 5.78 -27.46 3.04
CA MET A 88 6.76 -28.07 3.93
C MET A 88 8.06 -28.28 3.15
N ILE A 89 9.18 -27.86 3.73
CA ILE A 89 10.47 -28.46 3.42
C ILE A 89 10.41 -29.89 3.96
N VAL A 90 10.61 -30.88 3.09
CA VAL A 90 10.84 -32.28 3.46
C VAL A 90 12.29 -32.62 3.16
#